data_AF-A0A0H3WW32-F1
#
_entry.id   AF-A0A0H3WW32-F1
#
_cell.length_a   1.000
_cell.length_b   1.000
_cell.length_c   1.000
_cell.angle_alpha   90.00
_cell.angle_beta   90.00
_cell.angle_gamma   90.00
#
_symmetry.space_group_name_H-M   'P 1'
#
loop_
_entity.id
_entity.type
_entity.pdbx_description
1 polymer ?
#
loop_
_entity_poly.entity_id
_entity_poly.type
_entity_poly.pdbx_seq_one_letter_code
_entity_poly.pdbx_strand_id
1 'polypeptide(L)'
;MAGAAHAAPAQTSLARICAAMRERWEIDATLRREMVFFEARDLDTCVIRQTVGTHIERRMADAGEDAAARALAMNLSLCRQGFAFGVRRGVLVLHRYVAPWESFEACMTAVRDFLVVSERIKRAVIPS
;
A
#
# COMPACT_ATOMS: atom_id res chain seq x y z
N MET A 1 -4.48 -25.71 29.22
CA MET A 1 -5.65 -25.31 28.40
C MET A 1 -5.19 -24.25 27.42
N ALA A 2 -5.08 -24.60 26.14
CA ALA A 2 -4.67 -23.69 25.08
C ALA A 2 -5.83 -22.74 24.75
N GLY A 3 -5.64 -21.44 25.03
CA GLY A 3 -6.59 -20.38 24.72
C GLY A 3 -6.59 -20.06 23.23
N ALA A 4 -7.78 -19.90 22.67
CA ALA A 4 -8.10 -19.81 21.25
C ALA A 4 -7.25 -18.81 20.44
N ALA A 5 -6.79 -19.27 19.28
CA ALA A 5 -6.14 -18.45 18.27
C ALA A 5 -7.12 -17.43 17.66
N HIS A 6 -6.97 -16.16 18.02
CA HIS A 6 -7.77 -15.04 17.52
C HIS A 6 -7.28 -14.52 16.16
N ALA A 7 -6.93 -15.40 15.22
CA ALA A 7 -6.29 -15.06 13.94
C ALA A 7 -7.26 -14.97 12.72
N ALA A 8 -8.55 -15.25 12.91
CA ALA A 8 -9.53 -15.38 11.82
C ALA A 8 -9.98 -14.08 11.11
N PRO A 9 -10.09 -12.89 11.74
CA PRO A 9 -10.71 -11.74 11.07
C PRO A 9 -9.87 -11.15 9.93
N ALA A 10 -8.55 -11.03 10.12
CA ALA A 10 -7.66 -10.34 9.18
C ALA A 10 -7.43 -11.15 7.90
N GLN A 11 -7.22 -12.46 8.02
CA GLN A 11 -7.02 -13.34 6.87
C GLN A 11 -8.26 -13.33 5.95
N THR A 12 -9.46 -13.33 6.52
CA THR A 12 -10.72 -13.22 5.77
C THR A 12 -10.85 -11.87 5.06
N SER A 13 -10.41 -10.77 5.67
CA SER A 13 -10.49 -9.46 5.03
C SER A 13 -9.45 -9.23 3.94
N LEU A 14 -8.21 -9.72 4.06
CA LEU A 14 -7.22 -9.64 2.96
C LEU A 14 -7.63 -10.49 1.75
N ALA A 15 -8.20 -11.68 1.97
CA ALA A 15 -8.75 -12.49 0.90
C ALA A 15 -9.89 -11.77 0.18
N ARG A 16 -10.78 -11.10 0.93
CA ARG A 16 -11.88 -10.30 0.37
C ARG A 16 -11.37 -9.08 -0.41
N ILE A 17 -10.34 -8.38 0.10
CA ILE A 17 -9.68 -7.29 -0.63
C ILE A 17 -9.12 -7.82 -1.95
N CYS A 18 -8.35 -8.92 -1.90
CA CYS A 18 -7.73 -9.52 -3.08
C CYS A 18 -8.78 -9.90 -4.15
N ALA A 19 -9.86 -10.55 -3.75
CA ALA A 19 -10.96 -10.92 -4.65
C ALA A 19 -11.62 -9.68 -5.25
N ALA A 20 -11.95 -8.68 -4.43
CA ALA A 20 -12.58 -7.45 -4.89
C ALA A 20 -11.69 -6.65 -5.86
N MET A 21 -10.37 -6.64 -5.66
CA MET A 21 -9.43 -6.01 -6.60
C MET A 21 -9.44 -6.70 -7.97
N ARG A 22 -9.50 -8.05 -7.98
CA ARG A 22 -9.59 -8.83 -9.22
C ARG A 22 -10.91 -8.63 -9.93
N GLU A 23 -12.02 -8.75 -9.20
CA GLU A 23 -13.38 -8.75 -9.76
C GLU A 23 -13.86 -7.36 -10.16
N ARG A 24 -13.58 -6.34 -9.34
CA ARG A 24 -14.12 -4.98 -9.56
C ARG A 24 -13.22 -4.11 -10.41
N TRP A 25 -11.91 -4.34 -10.35
CA TRP A 25 -10.89 -3.47 -10.95
C TRP A 25 -9.97 -4.17 -11.94
N GLU A 26 -10.17 -5.48 -12.16
CA GLU A 26 -9.37 -6.28 -13.10
C GLU A 26 -7.85 -6.20 -12.81
N ILE A 27 -7.48 -6.03 -11.54
CA ILE A 27 -6.08 -6.02 -11.11
C ILE A 27 -5.63 -7.45 -10.86
N ASP A 28 -4.48 -7.82 -11.42
CA ASP A 28 -3.78 -9.06 -11.06
C ASP A 28 -3.17 -8.95 -9.65
N ALA A 29 -4.03 -9.12 -8.65
CA ALA A 29 -3.66 -9.16 -7.25
C ALA A 29 -3.42 -10.61 -6.83
N THR A 30 -2.46 -10.88 -5.96
CA THR A 30 -2.15 -12.22 -5.44
C THR A 30 -2.06 -12.19 -3.92
N LEU A 31 -2.82 -13.06 -3.27
CA LEU A 31 -2.74 -13.27 -1.82
C LEU A 31 -1.61 -14.28 -1.51
N ARG A 32 -0.63 -13.88 -0.71
CA ARG A 32 0.47 -14.75 -0.25
C ARG A 32 0.94 -14.34 1.14
N ARG A 33 1.04 -15.31 2.06
CA ARG A 33 1.58 -15.11 3.43
C ARG A 33 0.96 -13.89 4.13
N GLU A 34 -0.37 -13.81 4.18
CA GLU A 34 -1.09 -12.68 4.82
C GLU A 34 -0.80 -11.31 4.20
N MET A 35 -0.54 -11.26 2.90
CA MET A 35 -0.32 -10.02 2.16
C MET A 35 -0.93 -10.13 0.77
N VAL A 36 -1.49 -9.03 0.28
CA VAL A 36 -1.88 -8.90 -1.13
C VAL A 36 -0.75 -8.21 -1.87
N PHE A 37 -0.29 -8.83 -2.95
CA PHE A 37 0.71 -8.30 -3.87
C PHE A 37 0.03 -7.98 -5.19
N PHE A 38 0.40 -6.88 -5.83
CA PHE A 38 -0.03 -6.54 -7.18
C PHE A 38 0.94 -5.54 -7.79
N GLU A 39 0.89 -5.38 -9.11
CA GLU A 39 1.71 -4.40 -9.82
C GLU A 39 0.88 -3.17 -10.17
N ALA A 40 1.47 -1.99 -9.97
CA ALA A 40 0.93 -0.76 -10.54
C ALA A 40 1.17 -0.74 -12.06
N ARG A 41 0.50 0.17 -12.77
CA ARG A 41 0.60 0.28 -14.24
C ARG A 41 2.01 0.56 -14.75
N ASP A 42 2.84 1.18 -13.92
CA ASP A 42 4.23 1.49 -14.20
C ASP A 42 5.20 0.48 -13.58
N LEU A 43 4.72 -0.74 -13.31
CA LEU A 43 5.48 -1.91 -12.85
C LEU A 43 6.00 -1.82 -11.40
N ASP A 44 5.65 -0.77 -10.65
CA ASP A 44 5.96 -0.74 -9.23
C ASP A 44 5.18 -1.82 -8.47
N THR A 45 5.90 -2.62 -7.67
CA THR A 45 5.24 -3.60 -6.79
C THR A 45 4.52 -2.90 -5.64
N CYS A 46 3.25 -3.22 -5.48
CA CYS A 46 2.43 -2.77 -4.37
C CYS A 46 2.11 -3.94 -3.42
N VAL A 47 2.01 -3.61 -2.13
CA VAL A 47 1.70 -4.59 -1.08
C VAL A 47 0.66 -4.03 -0.13
N ILE A 48 -0.38 -4.81 0.16
CA ILE A 48 -1.34 -4.52 1.23
C ILE A 48 -1.15 -5.55 2.34
N ARG A 49 -1.07 -5.07 3.58
CA ARG A 49 -1.07 -5.89 4.79
C ARG A 49 -2.12 -5.38 5.75
N GLN A 50 -2.69 -6.27 6.53
CA GLN A 50 -3.52 -5.90 7.66
C GLN A 50 -2.74 -6.03 8.96
N THR A 51 -2.82 -4.97 9.75
CA THR A 51 -2.27 -4.88 11.11
C THR A 51 -3.44 -4.46 12.00
N VAL A 52 -3.25 -3.52 12.93
CA VAL A 52 -4.38 -2.83 13.59
C VAL A 52 -5.25 -2.08 12.57
N GLY A 53 -4.66 -1.63 11.46
CA GLY A 53 -5.36 -1.03 10.31
C GLY A 53 -4.89 -1.63 8.98
N THR A 54 -5.16 -0.95 7.87
CA THR A 54 -4.67 -1.39 6.54
C THR A 54 -3.40 -0.61 6.19
N HIS A 55 -2.28 -1.33 6.06
CA HIS A 55 -1.01 -0.76 5.60
C HIS A 55 -0.82 -1.06 4.11
N ILE A 56 -0.57 -0.03 3.32
CA ILE A 56 -0.37 -0.12 1.88
C ILE A 56 1.02 0.44 1.56
N GLU A 57 1.78 -0.29 0.76
CA GLU A 57 3.13 0.08 0.31
C GLU A 57 3.20 0.07 -1.22
N ARG A 58 3.91 1.02 -1.81
CA ARG A 58 4.35 0.99 -3.22
C ARG A 58 5.88 1.08 -3.24
N ARG A 59 6.52 0.12 -3.90
CA ARG A 59 7.98 0.03 -4.02
C ARG A 59 8.39 0.58 -5.38
N MET A 60 9.18 1.65 -5.37
CA MET A 60 9.66 2.33 -6.57
C MET A 60 11.07 1.83 -6.87
N ALA A 61 11.18 0.83 -7.74
CA ALA A 61 12.45 0.17 -8.05
C ALA A 61 13.42 1.08 -8.80
N ASP A 62 12.90 1.99 -9.62
CA ASP A 62 13.69 2.86 -10.50
C ASP A 62 14.14 4.17 -9.84
N ALA A 63 13.89 4.34 -8.53
CA ALA A 63 14.24 5.56 -7.81
C ALA A 63 15.74 5.59 -7.49
N GLY A 64 16.50 6.44 -8.18
CA GLY A 64 17.89 6.77 -7.83
C GLY A 64 18.01 7.53 -6.50
N GLU A 65 19.25 7.70 -6.01
CA GLU A 65 19.53 8.36 -4.73
C GLU A 65 18.98 9.79 -4.64
N ASP A 66 19.13 10.58 -5.70
CA ASP A 66 18.60 11.95 -5.77
C ASP A 66 17.07 11.98 -5.66
N ALA A 67 16.39 11.02 -6.30
CA ALA A 67 14.95 10.88 -6.20
C ALA A 67 14.54 10.48 -4.78
N ALA A 68 15.27 9.56 -4.14
CA ALA A 68 15.03 9.17 -2.76
C ALA A 68 15.21 10.35 -1.80
N ALA A 69 16.26 11.16 -1.96
CA ALA A 69 16.49 12.36 -1.15
C ALA A 69 15.34 13.37 -1.29
N ARG A 70 14.90 13.65 -2.54
CA ARG A 70 13.73 14.52 -2.80
C ARG A 70 12.46 13.97 -2.15
N ALA A 71 12.19 12.67 -2.29
CA ALA A 71 11.03 12.03 -1.69
C ALA A 71 11.01 12.17 -0.16
N LEU A 72 12.14 11.89 0.50
CA LEU A 72 12.26 11.98 1.96
C LEU A 72 12.06 13.42 2.45
N ALA A 73 12.52 14.43 1.70
CA ALA A 73 12.29 15.83 2.03
C ALA A 73 10.80 16.24 1.98
N MET A 74 9.99 15.54 1.18
CA MET A 74 8.54 15.80 1.09
C MET A 74 7.73 15.22 2.26
N ASN A 75 8.32 14.38 3.12
CA ASN A 75 7.60 13.67 4.18
C ASN A 75 6.83 14.59 5.13
N LEU A 76 7.33 15.79 5.43
CA LEU A 76 6.61 16.73 6.30
C LEU A 76 5.21 17.08 5.76
N SER A 77 5.11 17.27 4.44
CA SER A 77 3.84 17.56 3.77
C SER A 77 3.00 16.30 3.58
N LEU A 78 3.63 15.18 3.21
CA LEU A 78 2.96 13.91 2.95
C LEU A 78 2.36 13.29 4.20
N CYS A 79 3.03 13.38 5.36
CA CYS A 79 2.54 12.80 6.61
C CYS A 79 1.19 13.41 7.03
N ARG A 80 0.95 14.69 6.73
CA ARG A 80 -0.35 15.35 6.96
C ARG A 80 -1.47 14.78 6.10
N GLN A 81 -1.12 14.11 5.00
CA GLN A 81 -2.04 13.45 4.08
C GLN A 81 -2.10 11.93 4.34
N GLY A 82 -1.40 11.43 5.37
CA GLY A 82 -1.34 10.01 5.71
C GLY A 82 -0.35 9.18 4.88
N PHE A 83 0.58 9.83 4.19
CA PHE A 83 1.61 9.19 3.38
C PHE A 83 3.01 9.44 3.94
N ALA A 84 3.93 8.51 3.75
CA ALA A 84 5.33 8.71 4.07
C ALA A 84 6.23 7.89 3.16
N PHE A 85 7.35 8.47 2.73
CA PHE A 85 8.45 7.75 2.13
C PHE A 85 9.38 7.17 3.18
N GLY A 86 9.86 5.96 2.93
CA GLY A 86 10.98 5.32 3.61
C GLY A 86 11.88 4.62 2.61
N VAL A 87 13.01 4.10 3.08
CA VAL A 87 13.93 3.28 2.27
C VAL A 87 14.01 1.90 2.89
N ARG A 88 13.81 0.86 2.07
CA ARG A 88 13.94 -0.54 2.50
C ARG A 88 14.85 -1.27 1.54
N ARG A 89 16.01 -1.72 2.04
CA ARG A 89 17.02 -2.46 1.26
C ARG A 89 17.40 -1.73 -0.04
N GLY A 90 17.60 -0.42 0.04
CA GLY A 90 17.96 0.42 -1.11
C GLY A 90 16.80 0.79 -2.04
N VAL A 91 15.58 0.30 -1.80
CA VAL A 91 14.40 0.64 -2.59
C VAL A 91 13.60 1.74 -1.89
N LEU A 92 13.20 2.77 -2.63
CA LEU A 92 12.30 3.81 -2.15
C LEU A 92 10.88 3.22 -2.01
N VAL A 93 10.26 3.42 -0.85
CA VAL A 93 8.94 2.87 -0.55
C VAL A 93 8.01 4.00 -0.09
N LEU A 94 6.88 4.15 -0.78
CA LEU A 94 5.79 4.99 -0.32
C LEU A 94 4.83 4.16 0.53
N HIS A 95 4.56 4.63 1.74
CA HIS A 95 3.67 3.99 2.69
C HIS A 95 2.39 4.83 2.85
N ARG A 96 1.27 4.15 3.06
CA ARG A 96 0.04 4.72 3.60
C ARG A 96 -0.50 3.82 4.69
N TYR A 97 -0.82 4.41 5.84
CA TYR A 97 -1.56 3.73 6.88
C TYR A 97 -3.01 4.22 6.86
N VAL A 98 -3.93 3.28 6.72
CA VAL A 98 -5.37 3.52 6.85
C VAL A 98 -5.76 3.02 8.23
N ALA A 99 -6.37 3.90 9.02
CA ALA A 99 -6.92 3.56 10.33
C ALA A 99 -7.91 2.38 10.23
N PRO A 100 -8.21 1.69 11.34
CA PRO A 100 -9.27 0.70 11.37
C PRO A 100 -10.55 1.28 10.74
N TRP A 101 -11.11 0.55 9.78
CA TRP A 101 -12.25 1.01 8.99
C TRP A 101 -13.54 0.37 9.51
N GLU A 102 -14.63 1.14 9.49
CA GLU A 102 -15.95 0.68 9.94
C GLU A 102 -16.65 -0.19 8.88
N SER A 103 -16.23 -0.09 7.61
CA SER A 103 -16.79 -0.87 6.52
C SER A 103 -15.75 -1.27 5.47
N PHE A 104 -16.01 -2.38 4.81
CA PHE A 104 -15.16 -2.87 3.72
C PHE A 104 -15.07 -1.88 2.55
N GLU A 105 -16.17 -1.19 2.23
CA GLU A 105 -16.16 -0.20 1.15
C GLU A 105 -15.30 1.02 1.49
N ALA A 106 -15.23 1.44 2.76
CA ALA A 106 -14.29 2.47 3.19
C ALA A 106 -12.83 2.03 2.99
N CYS A 107 -12.51 0.75 3.28
CA CYS A 107 -11.20 0.18 2.98
C CYS A 107 -10.89 0.19 1.48
N MET A 108 -11.84 -0.25 0.64
CA MET A 108 -11.65 -0.30 -0.81
C MET A 108 -11.50 1.09 -1.42
N THR A 109 -12.23 2.09 -0.93
CA THR A 109 -12.02 3.50 -1.29
C THR A 109 -10.61 3.96 -0.94
N ALA A 110 -10.14 3.66 0.27
CA ALA A 110 -8.78 4.04 0.68
C ALA A 110 -7.67 3.35 -0.15
N VAL A 111 -7.88 2.08 -0.54
CA VAL A 111 -6.97 1.37 -1.46
C VAL A 111 -6.96 2.04 -2.82
N ARG A 112 -8.13 2.36 -3.39
CA ARG A 112 -8.22 3.05 -4.69
C ARG A 112 -7.56 4.43 -4.65
N ASP A 113 -7.83 5.20 -3.60
CA ASP A 113 -7.23 6.52 -3.39
C ASP A 113 -5.71 6.42 -3.29
N PHE A 114 -5.19 5.38 -2.64
CA PHE A 114 -3.75 5.16 -2.56
C PHE A 114 -3.16 5.04 -3.98
N LEU A 115 -3.76 4.23 -4.86
CA LEU A 115 -3.26 4.04 -6.23
C LEU A 115 -3.21 5.35 -7.03
N VAL A 116 -4.25 6.18 -6.90
CA VAL A 116 -4.34 7.47 -7.61
C VAL A 116 -3.32 8.47 -7.05
N VAL A 117 -3.24 8.59 -5.72
CA VAL A 117 -2.36 9.57 -5.07
C VAL A 117 -0.90 9.15 -5.17
N SER A 118 -0.59 7.86 -5.05
CA SER A 118 0.78 7.35 -5.19
C SER A 118 1.37 7.64 -6.57
N GLU A 119 0.54 7.64 -7.60
CA GLU A 119 0.95 7.97 -8.97
C GLU A 119 1.31 9.45 -9.10
N ARG A 120 0.48 10.34 -8.54
CA ARG A 120 0.75 11.78 -8.52
C ARG A 120 2.02 12.11 -7.73
N ILE A 121 2.19 11.47 -6.57
CA ILE A 121 3.40 11.63 -5.74
C ILE A 121 4.64 11.14 -6.50
N LYS A 122 4.60 9.97 -7.14
CA LYS A 122 5.74 9.43 -7.89
C LYS A 122 6.21 10.42 -8.96
N ARG A 123 5.29 10.96 -9.76
CA ARG A 123 5.61 11.95 -10.81
C ARG A 123 6.25 13.23 -10.29
N ALA A 124 5.95 13.63 -9.06
CA ALA A 124 6.59 14.79 -8.43
C ALA A 124 8.03 14.50 -7.96
N VAL A 125 8.36 13.24 -7.69
CA VAL A 125 9.66 12.82 -7.12
C VAL A 125 10.62 12.32 -8.20
N ILE A 126 10.09 11.55 -9.16
CA ILE A 126 10.81 10.93 -10.27
C ILE A 126 10.26 11.55 -11.56
N PRO A 127 10.77 12.73 -11.96
CA PRO A 127 10.42 13.31 -13.25
C PRO A 127 10.93 12.38 -14.36
N SER A 128 10.08 12.16 -15.36
CA SER A 128 10.36 11.38 -16.58
C SER A 128 11.59 11.86 -17.32
#